data_AF-A0A1H2LB25-F1
#
_entry.id   AF-A0A1H2LB25-F1
#
_cell.length_a   1.000
_cell.length_b   1.000
_cell.length_c   1.000
_cell.angle_alpha   90.00
_cell.angle_beta   90.00
_cell.angle_gamma   90.00
#
_symmetry.space_group_name_H-M   'P 1'
#
loop_
_entity.id
_entity.type
_entity.pdbx_description
1 polymer ?
#
loop_
_entity_poly.entity_id
_entity_poly.type
_entity_poly.pdbx_seq_one_letter_code
_entity_poly.pdbx_strand_id
1 'polypeptide(L)' 'MTTPARPQPSDPEWDGDDRDLDAVGLAAHFAEHARRTGGTDGDQQQALGAWLDELIAELEAEADGSRG' A
#
# COMPACT_ATOMS: atom_id res chain seq x y z
N MET A 1 -2.76 28.47 30.17
CA MET A 1 -2.54 28.14 28.75
C MET A 1 -2.29 26.66 28.67
N THR A 2 -3.03 25.95 27.81
CA THR A 2 -2.89 24.49 27.65
C THR A 2 -2.29 24.22 26.29
N THR A 3 -1.06 23.73 26.25
CA THR A 3 -0.44 23.29 25.00
C THR A 3 -1.20 22.06 24.49
N PRO A 4 -1.64 22.02 23.22
CA PRO A 4 -2.19 20.79 22.68
C PRO A 4 -1.09 19.72 22.69
N ALA A 5 -1.41 18.53 23.19
CA ALA A 5 -0.49 17.40 23.09
C ALA A 5 -0.23 17.13 21.60
N ARG A 6 1.04 17.11 21.20
CA ARG A 6 1.42 16.59 19.89
C ARG A 6 0.91 15.14 19.82
N PRO A 7 0.18 14.73 18.77
CA PRO A 7 -0.15 13.32 18.60
C PRO A 7 1.16 12.53 18.61
N GLN A 8 1.22 11.49 19.44
CA GLN A 8 2.34 10.55 19.35
C GLN A 8 2.31 9.93 17.95
N PRO A 9 3.47 9.65 17.32
CA PRO A 9 3.47 8.79 16.15
C PRO A 9 2.86 7.46 16.58
N SER A 10 1.74 7.08 15.96
CA SER A 10 0.97 5.90 16.36
C SER A 10 1.79 4.63 16.22
N ASP A 11 1.39 3.63 17.00
CA ASP A 11 2.10 2.42 17.38
C ASP A 11 2.98 1.75 16.31
N PRO A 12 4.21 1.32 16.67
CA PRO A 12 5.05 0.44 15.85
C PRO A 12 4.56 -1.02 15.97
N GLU A 13 3.24 -1.26 15.86
CA GLU A 13 2.62 -2.60 15.95
C GLU A 13 2.67 -3.37 14.61
N TRP A 14 3.23 -2.75 13.56
CA TRP A 14 3.64 -3.37 12.30
C TRP A 14 4.94 -4.20 12.47
N ASP A 15 4.94 -5.13 13.43
CA ASP A 15 6.06 -6.02 13.73
C ASP A 15 5.71 -7.46 13.31
N GLY A 16 6.08 -7.84 12.08
CA GLY A 16 6.27 -9.26 11.74
C GLY A 16 5.54 -9.88 10.55
N ASP A 17 5.58 -9.29 9.35
CA ASP A 17 5.72 -10.08 8.12
C ASP A 17 6.48 -9.28 7.03
N ASP A 18 7.35 -9.96 6.25
CA ASP A 18 8.09 -9.35 5.13
C ASP A 18 7.18 -8.91 3.95
N ARG A 19 5.87 -9.20 4.03
CA ARG A 19 4.84 -8.86 3.03
C ARG A 19 4.10 -7.56 3.30
N ASP A 20 4.12 -7.02 4.53
CA ASP A 20 3.40 -5.80 4.86
C ASP A 20 4.10 -4.56 4.28
N LEU A 21 3.59 -4.10 3.12
CA LEU A 21 4.10 -2.93 2.42
C LEU A 21 3.76 -1.63 3.18
N ASP A 22 4.68 -1.27 4.07
CA ASP A 22 4.91 0.07 4.62
C ASP A 22 4.57 1.18 3.60
N ALA A 23 4.04 2.34 4.02
CA ALA A 23 3.55 3.37 3.09
C ALA A 23 4.60 3.86 2.06
N VAL A 24 5.90 3.72 2.40
CA VAL A 24 7.03 3.97 1.49
C VAL A 24 7.22 2.84 0.47
N GLY A 25 7.10 1.58 0.90
CA GLY A 25 7.14 0.40 0.03
C GLY A 25 5.95 0.36 -0.94
N LEU A 26 4.75 0.66 -0.45
CA LEU A 26 3.53 0.78 -1.26
C LEU A 26 3.70 1.83 -2.37
N ALA A 27 4.22 3.01 -2.04
CA ALA A 27 4.52 4.07 -3.01
C ALA A 27 5.62 3.67 -4.01
N ALA A 28 6.64 2.92 -3.58
CA ALA A 28 7.68 2.39 -4.46
C ALA A 28 7.14 1.33 -5.44
N HIS A 29 6.24 0.46 -4.98
CA HIS A 29 5.61 -0.58 -5.81
C HIS A 29 4.68 0.04 -6.87
N PHE A 30 3.84 1.02 -6.50
CA PHE A 30 3.06 1.80 -7.46
C PHE A 30 3.95 2.52 -8.49
N ALA A 31 5.05 3.12 -8.03
CA ALA A 31 6.00 3.79 -8.93
C ALA A 31 6.71 2.82 -9.88
N GLU A 32 6.87 1.52 -9.55
CA GLU A 32 7.27 0.51 -10.53
C GLU A 32 6.14 0.12 -11.48
N HIS A 33 4.94 -0.18 -10.97
CA HIS A 33 3.78 -0.50 -11.81
C HIS A 33 3.54 0.58 -12.88
N ALA A 34 3.50 1.87 -12.48
CA ALA A 34 3.30 3.00 -13.40
C ALA A 34 4.42 3.15 -14.45
N ARG A 35 5.68 2.76 -14.12
CA ARG A 35 6.79 2.69 -15.08
C ARG A 35 6.63 1.51 -16.04
N ARG A 36 6.05 0.40 -15.58
CA ARG A 36 5.82 -0.84 -16.36
C ARG A 36 4.63 -0.71 -17.32
N THR A 37 3.57 -0.02 -16.92
CA THR A 37 2.33 0.16 -17.71
C THR A 37 2.34 1.35 -18.68
N GLY A 38 3.38 2.21 -18.63
CA GLY A 38 3.62 3.24 -19.65
C GLY A 38 3.16 4.65 -19.31
N GLY A 39 2.71 4.91 -18.07
CA GLY A 39 2.47 6.25 -17.53
C GLY A 39 1.03 6.56 -17.14
N THR A 40 0.88 7.27 -16.03
CA THR A 40 -0.40 7.80 -15.52
C THR A 40 -0.78 9.09 -16.25
N ASP A 41 -1.00 9.01 -17.57
CA ASP A 41 -1.45 10.14 -18.39
C ASP A 41 -2.98 10.35 -18.29
N GLY A 42 -3.70 9.28 -17.90
CA GLY A 42 -5.07 9.34 -17.38
C GLY A 42 -5.10 9.60 -15.87
N ASP A 43 -6.29 9.93 -15.36
CA ASP A 43 -6.49 10.42 -13.99
C ASP A 43 -5.77 9.58 -12.92
N GLN A 44 -4.88 10.23 -12.17
CA GLN A 44 -3.97 9.55 -11.24
C GLN A 44 -4.72 8.80 -10.13
N GLN A 45 -5.91 9.27 -9.72
CA GLN A 45 -6.72 8.56 -8.73
C GLN A 45 -7.33 7.27 -9.31
N GLN A 46 -7.71 7.27 -10.59
CA GLN A 46 -8.23 6.08 -11.27
C GLN A 46 -7.13 5.03 -11.49
N ALA A 47 -5.93 5.46 -11.88
CA ALA A 47 -4.77 4.59 -12.03
C ALA A 47 -4.31 3.98 -10.69
N LEU A 48 -4.33 4.78 -9.60
CA LEU A 48 -4.05 4.29 -8.26
C LEU A 48 -5.12 3.28 -7.78
N GLY A 49 -6.40 3.57 -8.02
CA GLY A 49 -7.51 2.68 -7.66
C GLY A 49 -7.41 1.32 -8.33
N ALA A 50 -7.26 1.28 -9.67
CA ALA A 50 -7.16 0.02 -10.42
C ALA A 50 -5.96 -0.84 -9.98
N TRP A 51 -4.83 -0.21 -9.64
CA TRP A 51 -3.66 -0.92 -9.11
C TRP A 51 -3.88 -1.44 -7.67
N LEU A 52 -4.61 -0.71 -6.83
CA LEU A 52 -4.99 -1.20 -5.50
C LEU A 52 -5.96 -2.39 -5.61
N ASP A 53 -6.91 -2.37 -6.53
CA ASP A 53 -7.82 -3.49 -6.79
C ASP A 53 -7.04 -4.75 -7.26
N GLU A 54 -6.04 -4.59 -8.14
CA GLU A 54 -5.12 -5.69 -8.53
C GLU A 54 -4.33 -6.24 -7.32
N LEU A 55 -3.74 -5.36 -6.52
CA LEU A 55 -2.92 -5.74 -5.36
C LEU A 55 -3.73 -6.47 -4.27
N ILE A 56 -4.97 -6.03 -4.03
CA ILE A 56 -5.87 -6.71 -3.08
C ILE A 56 -6.22 -8.11 -3.58
N ALA A 57 -6.53 -8.27 -4.87
CA ALA A 57 -6.85 -9.58 -5.46
C ALA A 57 -5.66 -10.56 -5.43
N GLU A 58 -4.43 -10.06 -5.57
CA GLU A 58 -3.20 -10.88 -5.42
C GLU A 58 -3.05 -11.37 -3.97
N LEU A 59 -3.18 -10.47 -2.99
CA LEU A 59 -3.08 -10.79 -1.56
C LEU A 59 -4.19 -11.72 -1.08
N GLU A 60 -5.44 -11.54 -1.54
CA GLU A 60 -6.55 -12.45 -1.25
C GLU A 60 -6.30 -13.86 -1.80
N ALA A 61 -5.74 -13.98 -3.02
CA ALA A 61 -5.41 -15.25 -3.63
C ALA A 61 -4.25 -15.97 -2.91
N GLU A 62 -3.23 -15.25 -2.44
CA GLU A 62 -2.17 -15.83 -1.60
C GLU A 62 -2.68 -16.27 -0.21
N ALA A 63 -3.60 -15.52 0.38
CA ALA A 63 -4.18 -15.81 1.70
C ALA A 63 -5.14 -17.02 1.69
N ASP A 64 -5.85 -17.25 0.58
CA ASP A 64 -6.64 -18.47 0.36
C ASP A 64 -5.72 -19.67 0.00
N GLY A 65 -4.77 -19.46 -0.91
CA GLY A 65 -3.82 -20.49 -1.34
C GLY A 65 -2.90 -21.02 -0.23
N SER A 66 -2.60 -20.19 0.78
CA SER A 66 -1.84 -20.58 1.98
C SER A 66 -2.66 -21.39 3.01
N ARG A 67 -3.93 -21.68 2.71
CA ARG A 67 -4.89 -22.33 3.63
C ARG A 67 -5.27 -23.77 3.26
N GLY A 68 -4.68 -24.32 2.18
CA GLY A 68 -4.97 -25.65 1.61
C GLY A 68 -4.02 -26.77 2.04
#